data_AF-A0A151WMA9-F1
#
_entry.id   AF-A0A151WMA9-F1
#
_cell.length_a   1.000
_cell.length_b   1.000
_cell.length_c   1.000
_cell.angle_alpha   90.00
_cell.angle_beta   90.00
_cell.angle_gamma   90.00
#
_symmetry.space_group_name_H-M   'P 1'
#
loop_
_entity.id
_entity.type
_entity.pdbx_description
1 polymer ?
#
loop_
_entity_poly.entity_id
_entity_poly.type
_entity_poly.pdbx_seq_one_letter_code
_entity_poly.pdbx_strand_id
1 'polypeptide(L)'
;VYHWQSQNVKISGVDDMVLLPKINEDAIIENLRKRYMDDYIFTCIGPVLVSVNPFKQMPYFGEKEIEIYQGAAPYENPPHIYGLADEMYRNMLIDNESQCVIISGESGAGKTVAAKYIMSYVTRVSGGGKKVQKVKDVILESNPLLEAFGNAKTVRNNNSSRFGKYVEMQFGSGGQPNGGKISNFLLEKSRVTCHNPGERNFHIFYQLATGANQEIKTELGLTDLDYYQYLSYGGNYRMDGTNDARDFQETLKALNVMGIKDEEVMDIFRLVAGILHLGNIQFAENGNYSQIADKQFLEFPAYLFRISAEQLSHKLISREFESKWGSQSESVDVTLNVEQALYTRDALAKDIYARLFDYLVKKVNSAMETKTDGYEIGILDIYGFEIFEKNGFEQFCINFVNEKLQQIFIELTLKAEQINSKLSK
;
A
#
# COMPACT_ATOMS: atom_id res chain seq x y z
N VAL A 1 -27.87 -32.99 24.21
CA VAL A 1 -28.59 -31.74 24.53
C VAL A 1 -27.89 -31.09 25.70
N TYR A 2 -26.95 -30.20 25.43
CA TYR A 2 -26.38 -29.28 26.42
C TYR A 2 -26.36 -27.90 25.75
N HIS A 3 -27.47 -27.18 25.88
CA HIS A 3 -27.57 -25.77 25.52
C HIS A 3 -26.94 -24.96 26.67
N TRP A 4 -25.69 -24.55 26.50
CA TRP A 4 -25.18 -23.39 27.21
C TRP A 4 -25.72 -22.15 26.51
N GLN A 5 -26.89 -21.70 26.94
CA GLN A 5 -27.39 -20.36 26.59
C GLN A 5 -26.59 -19.35 27.41
N SER A 6 -25.60 -18.71 26.78
CA SER A 6 -25.10 -17.43 27.28
C SER A 6 -26.28 -16.44 27.30
N GLN A 7 -26.58 -15.91 28.47
CA GLN A 7 -27.70 -15.01 28.66
C GLN A 7 -27.48 -13.71 27.85
N ASN A 8 -28.48 -13.35 27.03
CA ASN A 8 -28.62 -12.07 26.30
C ASN A 8 -27.64 -11.77 25.16
N VAL A 9 -27.33 -12.74 24.28
CA VAL A 9 -26.75 -12.41 22.96
C VAL A 9 -27.87 -12.36 21.93
N LYS A 10 -28.07 -11.20 21.29
CA LYS A 10 -28.99 -11.07 20.15
C LYS A 10 -28.48 -12.01 19.05
N ILE A 11 -29.28 -13.03 18.70
CA ILE A 11 -28.91 -13.98 17.63
C ILE A 11 -29.08 -13.25 16.30
N SER A 12 -27.97 -12.75 15.74
CA SER A 12 -27.93 -12.10 14.44
C SER A 12 -27.42 -13.06 13.37
N GLY A 13 -28.34 -13.70 12.66
CA GLY A 13 -28.00 -14.69 11.64
C GLY A 13 -27.22 -15.89 12.19
N VAL A 14 -26.50 -16.60 11.32
CA VAL A 14 -25.52 -17.63 11.66
C VAL A 14 -24.11 -17.07 11.57
N ASP A 15 -23.27 -17.46 12.53
CA ASP A 15 -21.85 -17.08 12.59
C ASP A 15 -21.00 -17.77 11.51
N ASP A 16 -21.33 -19.02 11.18
CA ASP A 16 -20.72 -19.76 10.08
C ASP A 16 -21.78 -20.15 9.04
N MET A 17 -21.60 -19.70 7.80
CA MET A 17 -22.56 -19.92 6.73
C MET A 17 -22.58 -21.35 6.20
N VAL A 18 -21.63 -22.22 6.58
CA VAL A 18 -21.75 -23.67 6.34
C VAL A 18 -22.93 -24.29 7.09
N LEU A 19 -23.44 -23.60 8.13
CA LEU A 19 -24.60 -24.02 8.92
C LEU A 19 -25.94 -23.52 8.34
N LEU A 20 -25.92 -22.82 7.20
CA LEU A 20 -27.16 -22.37 6.55
C LEU A 20 -28.01 -23.58 6.10
N PRO A 21 -29.33 -23.58 6.37
CA PRO A 21 -30.21 -24.67 5.92
C PRO A 21 -30.29 -24.82 4.40
N LYS A 22 -30.10 -23.72 3.67
CA LYS A 22 -30.06 -23.67 2.20
C LYS A 22 -28.87 -22.83 1.79
N ILE A 23 -27.97 -23.42 1.00
CA ILE A 23 -26.82 -22.73 0.43
C ILE A 23 -27.24 -22.19 -0.94
N ASN A 24 -27.70 -20.96 -0.97
CA ASN A 24 -27.97 -20.19 -2.19
C ASN A 24 -27.64 -18.72 -1.97
N GLU A 25 -27.56 -17.95 -3.05
CA GLU A 25 -27.17 -16.54 -3.03
C GLU A 25 -28.07 -15.71 -2.11
N ASP A 26 -29.39 -15.87 -2.21
CA ASP A 26 -30.36 -15.16 -1.37
C ASP A 26 -30.16 -15.41 0.13
N ALA A 27 -29.92 -16.67 0.53
CA ALA A 27 -29.72 -17.02 1.93
C ALA A 27 -28.40 -16.46 2.48
N ILE A 28 -27.34 -16.45 1.67
CA ILE A 28 -26.04 -15.86 2.02
C ILE A 28 -26.19 -14.35 2.21
N ILE A 29 -26.80 -13.66 1.23
CA ILE A 29 -27.03 -12.21 1.28
C ILE A 29 -27.89 -11.85 2.49
N GLU A 30 -28.98 -12.59 2.74
CA GLU A 30 -29.87 -12.32 3.86
C GLU A 30 -29.18 -12.52 5.21
N ASN A 31 -28.28 -13.52 5.33
CA ASN A 31 -27.49 -13.71 6.54
C ASN A 31 -26.53 -12.54 6.79
N LEU A 32 -25.74 -12.17 5.77
CA LEU A 32 -24.81 -11.05 5.84
C LEU A 32 -25.54 -9.74 6.16
N ARG A 33 -26.71 -9.52 5.54
CA ARG A 33 -27.53 -8.32 5.77
C ARG A 33 -28.03 -8.24 7.21
N LYS A 34 -28.53 -9.33 7.80
CA LYS A 34 -28.98 -9.36 9.20
C LYS A 34 -27.83 -9.01 10.15
N ARG A 35 -26.68 -9.66 9.96
CA ARG A 35 -25.47 -9.44 10.76
C ARG A 35 -24.98 -8.01 10.67
N TYR A 36 -24.89 -7.48 9.44
CA TYR A 36 -24.46 -6.11 9.20
C TYR A 36 -25.39 -5.07 9.85
N MET A 37 -26.71 -5.27 9.79
CA MET A 37 -27.69 -4.38 10.44
C MET A 37 -27.59 -4.38 11.96
N ASP A 38 -27.01 -5.44 12.53
CA ASP A 38 -26.72 -5.57 13.96
C ASP A 38 -25.25 -5.26 14.29
N ASP A 39 -24.54 -4.60 13.39
CA ASP A 39 -23.14 -4.18 13.55
C ASP A 39 -22.11 -5.33 13.68
N TYR A 40 -22.49 -6.54 13.26
CA TYR A 40 -21.58 -7.68 13.09
C TYR A 40 -21.06 -7.74 11.65
N ILE A 41 -19.81 -7.32 11.45
CA ILE A 41 -19.20 -7.21 10.12
C ILE A 41 -18.48 -8.48 9.64
N PHE A 42 -18.21 -9.41 10.58
CA PHE A 42 -17.46 -10.64 10.31
C PHE A 42 -18.39 -11.85 10.30
N THR A 43 -18.21 -12.75 9.34
CA THR A 43 -18.96 -14.00 9.21
C THR A 43 -18.05 -15.08 8.64
N CYS A 44 -18.07 -16.30 9.18
CA CYS A 44 -17.26 -17.40 8.66
C CYS A 44 -17.97 -18.13 7.51
N ILE A 45 -17.15 -18.73 6.64
CA ILE A 45 -17.52 -19.80 5.72
C ILE A 45 -16.45 -20.89 5.89
N GLY A 46 -16.63 -21.75 6.87
CA GLY A 46 -15.57 -22.68 7.29
C GLY A 46 -14.27 -21.93 7.62
N PRO A 47 -13.13 -22.23 6.95
CA PRO A 47 -11.84 -21.57 7.24
C PRO A 47 -11.74 -20.13 6.69
N VAL A 48 -12.74 -19.66 5.94
CA VAL A 48 -12.71 -18.33 5.30
C VAL A 48 -13.47 -17.33 6.15
N LEU A 49 -12.88 -16.17 6.40
CA LEU A 49 -13.54 -15.07 7.09
C LEU A 49 -14.03 -14.00 6.09
N VAL A 50 -15.35 -13.81 6.01
CA VAL A 50 -15.98 -12.73 5.26
C VAL A 50 -16.05 -11.49 6.13
N SER A 51 -15.59 -10.36 5.58
CA SER A 51 -15.64 -9.03 6.22
C SER A 51 -16.43 -8.06 5.34
N VAL A 52 -17.47 -7.43 5.90
CA VAL A 52 -18.28 -6.42 5.22
C VAL A 52 -17.92 -5.03 5.74
N ASN A 53 -17.37 -4.16 4.88
CA ASN A 53 -16.90 -2.84 5.31
C ASN A 53 -18.04 -1.98 5.90
N PRO A 54 -17.97 -1.56 7.18
CA PRO A 54 -19.02 -0.78 7.82
C PRO A 54 -19.02 0.71 7.47
N PHE A 55 -17.96 1.23 6.82
CA PHE A 55 -17.74 2.67 6.57
C PHE A 55 -17.81 3.56 7.84
N LYS A 56 -17.63 2.95 9.01
CA LYS A 56 -17.57 3.61 10.32
C LYS A 56 -16.59 2.87 11.22
N GLN A 57 -16.14 3.54 12.28
CA GLN A 57 -15.34 2.90 13.32
C GLN A 57 -16.22 1.97 14.16
N MET A 58 -15.74 0.75 14.42
CA MET A 58 -16.44 -0.22 15.27
C MET A 58 -15.79 -0.30 16.65
N PRO A 59 -16.57 -0.52 17.72
CA PRO A 59 -16.07 -0.42 19.10
C PRO A 59 -15.30 -1.66 19.59
N TYR A 60 -15.22 -2.74 18.80
CA TYR A 60 -14.73 -4.05 19.23
C TYR A 60 -13.34 -4.42 18.66
N PHE A 61 -12.44 -3.43 18.60
CA PHE A 61 -11.04 -3.63 18.21
C PHE A 61 -10.08 -3.20 19.34
N GLY A 62 -10.51 -3.35 20.60
CA GLY A 62 -9.77 -2.94 21.78
C GLY A 62 -9.00 -4.08 22.44
N GLU A 63 -8.34 -3.78 23.57
CA GLU A 63 -7.60 -4.78 24.34
C GLU A 63 -8.49 -5.90 24.86
N LYS A 64 -9.74 -5.58 25.22
CA LYS A 64 -10.72 -6.56 25.69
C LYS A 64 -10.93 -7.67 24.66
N GLU A 65 -11.07 -7.32 23.38
CA GLU A 65 -11.26 -8.34 22.34
C GLU A 65 -9.99 -9.15 22.14
N ILE A 66 -8.80 -8.56 22.24
CA ILE A 66 -7.55 -9.30 22.18
C ILE A 66 -7.51 -10.39 23.26
N GLU A 67 -7.86 -10.05 24.51
CA GLU A 67 -7.90 -11.01 25.63
C GLU A 67 -8.92 -12.13 25.41
N ILE A 68 -10.08 -11.83 24.82
CA ILE A 68 -11.14 -12.82 24.55
C ILE A 68 -10.71 -13.84 23.49
N TYR A 69 -10.01 -13.40 22.44
CA TYR A 69 -9.60 -14.29 21.34
C TYR A 69 -8.28 -15.02 21.62
N GLN A 70 -7.45 -14.54 22.54
CA GLN A 70 -6.14 -15.12 22.82
C GLN A 70 -6.24 -16.55 23.32
N GLY A 71 -5.80 -17.51 22.51
CA GLY A 71 -5.82 -18.93 22.84
C GLY A 71 -7.21 -19.58 22.86
N ALA A 72 -8.25 -18.86 22.48
CA ALA A 72 -9.60 -19.38 22.41
C ALA A 72 -9.78 -20.35 21.22
N ALA A 73 -10.66 -21.33 21.39
CA ALA A 73 -11.03 -22.21 20.28
C ALA A 73 -11.94 -21.44 19.29
N PRO A 74 -11.90 -21.74 17.97
CA PRO A 74 -12.65 -20.97 16.96
C PRO A 74 -14.16 -20.87 17.18
N TYR A 75 -14.76 -21.83 17.90
CA TYR A 75 -16.19 -21.90 18.19
C TYR A 75 -16.60 -21.32 19.55
N GLU A 76 -15.63 -20.88 20.38
CA GLU A 76 -15.92 -20.31 21.70
C GLU A 76 -16.40 -18.86 21.60
N ASN A 77 -15.97 -18.15 20.57
CA ASN A 77 -16.25 -16.73 20.35
C ASN A 77 -16.89 -16.49 18.97
N PRO A 78 -17.61 -15.38 18.79
CA PRO A 78 -18.12 -15.00 17.48
C PRO A 78 -17.01 -14.82 16.42
N PRO A 79 -17.35 -14.84 15.12
CA PRO A 79 -16.40 -14.58 14.05
C PRO A 79 -15.71 -13.23 14.21
N HIS A 80 -14.38 -13.22 14.15
CA HIS A 80 -13.59 -12.00 14.25
C HIS A 80 -12.21 -12.17 13.62
N ILE A 81 -11.64 -11.07 13.14
CA ILE A 81 -10.29 -11.05 12.54
C ILE A 81 -9.20 -11.47 13.53
N TYR A 82 -9.41 -11.25 14.83
CA TYR A 82 -8.50 -11.68 15.89
C TYR A 82 -8.51 -13.18 16.12
N GLY A 83 -9.66 -13.85 15.95
CA GLY A 83 -9.71 -15.32 16.00
C GLY A 83 -8.88 -15.94 14.87
N LEU A 84 -9.01 -15.41 13.64
CA LEU A 84 -8.18 -15.81 12.50
C LEU A 84 -6.68 -15.56 12.76
N ALA A 85 -6.33 -14.39 13.31
CA ALA A 85 -4.94 -14.04 13.61
C ALA A 85 -4.35 -14.91 14.73
N ASP A 86 -5.14 -15.26 15.75
CA ASP A 86 -4.75 -16.16 16.84
C ASP A 86 -4.51 -17.58 16.35
N GLU A 87 -5.43 -18.12 15.56
CA GLU A 87 -5.30 -19.44 14.95
C GLU A 87 -4.04 -19.52 14.10
N MET A 88 -3.82 -18.53 13.22
CA MET A 88 -2.62 -18.43 12.40
C MET A 88 -1.34 -18.40 13.26
N TYR A 89 -1.30 -17.57 14.30
CA TYR A 89 -0.14 -17.48 15.19
C TYR A 89 0.10 -18.78 15.98
N ARG A 90 -0.95 -19.43 16.49
CA ARG A 90 -0.84 -20.70 17.21
C ARG A 90 -0.40 -21.84 16.30
N ASN A 91 -0.98 -21.95 15.11
CA ASN A 91 -0.60 -23.01 14.15
C ASN A 91 0.88 -22.87 13.76
N MET A 92 1.37 -21.66 13.55
CA MET A 92 2.81 -21.43 13.32
C MET A 92 3.68 -22.01 14.45
N LEU A 93 3.28 -21.82 15.72
CA LEU A 93 4.04 -22.31 16.88
C LEU A 93 3.91 -23.83 17.09
N ILE A 94 2.73 -24.38 16.83
CA ILE A 94 2.43 -25.81 17.05
C ILE A 94 3.05 -26.64 15.94
N ASP A 95 2.79 -26.26 14.69
CA ASP A 95 3.17 -27.02 13.51
C ASP A 95 4.59 -26.70 13.04
N ASN A 96 5.20 -25.64 13.59
CA ASN A 96 6.53 -25.18 13.19
C ASN A 96 6.59 -24.93 11.67
N GLU A 97 5.56 -24.26 11.15
CA GLU A 97 5.39 -23.97 9.73
C GLU A 97 4.97 -22.51 9.53
N SER A 98 5.58 -21.84 8.55
CA SER A 98 5.20 -20.48 8.17
C SER A 98 3.76 -20.42 7.70
N GLN A 99 3.06 -19.37 8.10
CA GLN A 99 1.65 -19.16 7.79
C GLN A 99 1.47 -17.95 6.87
N CYS A 100 0.38 -17.91 6.12
CA CYS A 100 0.06 -16.78 5.27
C CYS A 100 -1.44 -16.51 5.26
N VAL A 101 -1.82 -15.25 5.38
CA VAL A 101 -3.18 -14.77 5.18
C VAL A 101 -3.26 -13.95 3.89
N ILE A 102 -4.19 -14.33 3.02
CA ILE A 102 -4.49 -13.63 1.78
C ILE A 102 -5.76 -12.81 2.01
N ILE A 103 -5.68 -11.50 1.83
CA ILE A 103 -6.81 -10.59 2.00
C ILE A 103 -7.25 -10.11 0.61
N SER A 104 -8.39 -10.62 0.13
CA SER A 104 -8.94 -10.27 -1.18
C SER A 104 -10.20 -9.42 -1.07
N GLY A 105 -10.54 -8.73 -2.15
CA GLY A 105 -11.74 -7.89 -2.24
C GLY A 105 -11.54 -6.67 -3.14
N GLU A 106 -12.64 -6.05 -3.55
CA GLU A 106 -12.62 -4.87 -4.41
C GLU A 106 -11.91 -3.66 -3.76
N SER A 107 -11.58 -2.66 -4.57
CA SER A 107 -11.02 -1.39 -4.06
C SER A 107 -12.00 -0.76 -3.05
N GLY A 108 -11.51 -0.44 -1.84
CA GLY A 108 -12.34 0.09 -0.75
C GLY A 108 -13.01 -0.96 0.16
N ALA A 109 -12.83 -2.26 -0.07
CA ALA A 109 -13.45 -3.32 0.75
C ALA A 109 -12.91 -3.45 2.20
N GLY A 110 -11.85 -2.72 2.57
CA GLY A 110 -11.27 -2.75 3.93
C GLY A 110 -10.02 -3.63 4.10
N LYS A 111 -9.40 -4.09 3.00
CA LYS A 111 -8.22 -4.98 3.02
C LYS A 111 -7.07 -4.49 3.90
N THR A 112 -6.60 -3.26 3.65
CA THR A 112 -5.51 -2.65 4.41
C THR A 112 -5.83 -2.47 5.90
N VAL A 113 -7.10 -2.22 6.24
CA VAL A 113 -7.53 -2.10 7.64
C VAL A 113 -7.51 -3.49 8.31
N ALA A 114 -8.00 -4.53 7.63
CA ALA A 114 -7.91 -5.90 8.13
C ALA A 114 -6.45 -6.35 8.34
N ALA A 115 -5.55 -6.05 7.38
CA ALA A 115 -4.12 -6.32 7.51
C ALA A 115 -3.52 -5.64 8.77
N LYS A 116 -3.88 -4.38 9.03
CA LYS A 116 -3.47 -3.64 10.24
C LYS A 116 -3.93 -4.33 11.52
N TYR A 117 -5.18 -4.82 11.56
CA TYR A 117 -5.69 -5.54 12.74
C TYR A 117 -4.99 -6.87 12.98
N ILE A 118 -4.70 -7.64 11.93
CA ILE A 118 -3.94 -8.90 12.05
C ILE A 118 -2.52 -8.60 12.57
N MET A 119 -1.81 -7.65 11.96
CA MET A 119 -0.47 -7.27 12.40
C MET A 119 -0.45 -6.79 13.86
N SER A 120 -1.41 -5.95 14.24
CA SER A 120 -1.54 -5.41 15.60
C SER A 120 -1.81 -6.52 16.62
N TYR A 121 -2.71 -7.45 16.30
CA TYR A 121 -3.02 -8.60 17.16
C TYR A 121 -1.80 -9.48 17.39
N VAL A 122 -1.18 -9.98 16.31
CA VAL A 122 -0.01 -10.86 16.38
C VAL A 122 1.14 -10.18 17.12
N THR A 123 1.33 -8.89 16.85
CA THR A 123 2.28 -8.03 17.57
C THR A 123 1.96 -7.95 19.06
N ARG A 124 0.69 -7.82 19.47
CA ARG A 124 0.33 -7.73 20.89
C ARG A 124 0.56 -9.05 21.63
N VAL A 125 0.08 -10.17 21.07
CA VAL A 125 0.10 -11.49 21.76
C VAL A 125 1.47 -12.15 21.79
N SER A 126 2.35 -11.83 20.84
CA SER A 126 3.70 -12.41 20.79
C SER A 126 4.67 -11.89 21.84
N GLY A 127 4.29 -10.86 22.63
CA GLY A 127 5.09 -10.35 23.75
C GLY A 127 6.50 -9.87 23.35
N GLY A 128 7.42 -9.77 24.30
CA GLY A 128 8.84 -9.52 24.04
C GLY A 128 9.46 -8.30 24.73
N GLY A 129 10.79 -8.23 24.71
CA GLY A 129 11.58 -7.14 25.32
C GLY A 129 11.77 -5.93 24.40
N LYS A 130 12.61 -4.96 24.82
CA LYS A 130 12.84 -3.69 24.09
C LYS A 130 13.22 -3.86 22.61
N LYS A 131 14.04 -4.87 22.26
CA LYS A 131 14.43 -5.15 20.87
C LYS A 131 13.23 -5.58 20.01
N VAL A 132 12.37 -6.42 20.59
CA VAL A 132 11.14 -6.90 19.95
C VAL A 132 10.17 -5.73 19.75
N GLN A 133 10.05 -4.84 20.74
CA GLN A 133 9.23 -3.64 20.60
C GLN A 133 9.68 -2.75 19.44
N LYS A 134 11.00 -2.56 19.24
CA LYS A 134 11.51 -1.81 18.09
C LYS A 134 11.05 -2.41 16.76
N VAL A 135 11.14 -3.73 16.57
CA VAL A 135 10.70 -4.40 15.33
C VAL A 135 9.19 -4.21 15.13
N LYS A 136 8.41 -4.31 16.20
CA LYS A 136 6.96 -4.07 16.19
C LYS A 136 6.62 -2.64 15.76
N ASP A 137 7.29 -1.65 16.34
CA ASP A 137 7.10 -0.24 16.00
C ASP A 137 7.44 0.00 14.52
N VAL A 138 8.54 -0.59 14.03
CA VAL A 138 8.92 -0.49 12.61
C VAL A 138 7.86 -1.12 11.70
N ILE A 139 7.33 -2.31 12.02
CA ILE A 139 6.26 -2.94 11.22
C ILE A 139 5.01 -2.06 11.17
N LEU A 140 4.56 -1.54 12.31
CA LEU A 140 3.35 -0.74 12.40
C LEU A 140 3.49 0.63 11.71
N GLU A 141 4.61 1.32 11.94
CA GLU A 141 4.89 2.67 11.42
C GLU A 141 5.36 2.63 9.95
N SER A 142 5.76 1.48 9.42
CA SER A 142 6.02 1.32 7.97
C SER A 142 4.77 1.58 7.13
N ASN A 143 3.57 1.34 7.68
CA ASN A 143 2.32 1.52 6.94
C ASN A 143 2.04 2.99 6.63
N PRO A 144 1.97 3.93 7.62
CA PRO A 144 1.84 5.35 7.32
C PRO A 144 2.84 5.87 6.29
N LEU A 145 4.11 5.45 6.40
CA LEU A 145 5.16 5.84 5.46
C LEU A 145 4.86 5.34 4.04
N LEU A 146 4.61 4.04 3.86
CA LEU A 146 4.35 3.49 2.53
C LEU A 146 2.99 3.94 1.97
N GLU A 147 2.00 4.24 2.81
CA GLU A 147 0.73 4.83 2.40
C GLU A 147 0.92 6.27 1.90
N ALA A 148 1.75 7.09 2.55
CA ALA A 148 2.02 8.44 2.08
C ALA A 148 2.61 8.45 0.65
N PHE A 149 3.52 7.53 0.35
CA PHE A 149 4.19 7.45 -0.96
C PHE A 149 3.54 6.49 -1.96
N GLY A 150 2.67 5.59 -1.52
CA GLY A 150 2.13 4.51 -2.34
C GLY A 150 0.61 4.55 -2.47
N ASN A 151 -0.09 5.39 -1.72
CA ASN A 151 -1.54 5.54 -1.81
C ASN A 151 -1.93 6.88 -2.40
N ALA A 152 -3.12 6.89 -2.99
CA ALA A 152 -3.75 8.07 -3.55
C ALA A 152 -5.27 7.96 -3.45
N LYS A 153 -5.95 9.09 -3.60
CA LYS A 153 -7.41 9.10 -3.79
C LYS A 153 -7.75 8.69 -5.21
N THR A 154 -8.64 7.70 -5.32
CA THR A 154 -9.35 7.35 -6.56
C THR A 154 -10.84 7.69 -6.42
N VAL A 155 -11.60 7.51 -7.49
CA VAL A 155 -13.06 7.71 -7.48
C VAL A 155 -13.79 6.80 -6.49
N ARG A 156 -13.20 5.65 -6.14
CA ARG A 156 -13.82 4.62 -5.29
C ARG A 156 -13.28 4.61 -3.86
N ASN A 157 -12.07 5.10 -3.62
CA ASN A 157 -11.40 5.03 -2.33
C ASN A 157 -10.45 6.21 -2.13
N ASN A 158 -10.64 6.96 -1.03
CA ASN A 158 -9.82 8.11 -0.69
C ASN A 158 -8.38 7.75 -0.29
N ASN A 159 -8.13 6.49 0.11
CA ASN A 159 -6.80 5.99 0.45
C ASN A 159 -6.52 4.67 -0.29
N SER A 160 -6.62 4.69 -1.62
CA SER A 160 -6.38 3.51 -2.45
C SER A 160 -4.91 3.19 -2.53
N SER A 161 -4.52 1.98 -2.12
CA SER A 161 -3.18 1.43 -2.39
C SER A 161 -2.94 1.34 -3.89
N ARG A 162 -1.88 2.00 -4.37
CA ARG A 162 -1.45 1.96 -5.78
C ARG A 162 -0.18 1.14 -5.96
N PHE A 163 0.05 0.20 -5.04
CA PHE A 163 1.06 -0.83 -5.05
C PHE A 163 0.51 -2.05 -4.28
N GLY A 164 0.98 -3.24 -4.60
CA GLY A 164 0.75 -4.44 -3.80
C GLY A 164 1.82 -4.58 -2.72
N LYS A 165 1.42 -5.06 -1.54
CA LYS A 165 2.31 -5.22 -0.39
C LYS A 165 2.17 -6.62 0.19
N TYR A 166 3.31 -7.29 0.35
CA TYR A 166 3.41 -8.52 1.14
C TYR A 166 4.30 -8.23 2.34
N VAL A 167 3.73 -8.37 3.54
CA VAL A 167 4.44 -8.15 4.80
C VAL A 167 4.70 -9.50 5.44
N GLU A 168 5.97 -9.78 5.68
CA GLU A 168 6.45 -11.00 6.32
C GLU A 168 6.92 -10.61 7.73
N MET A 169 6.24 -11.11 8.76
CA MET A 169 6.70 -11.00 10.14
C MET A 169 7.50 -12.25 10.48
N GLN A 170 8.76 -12.09 10.88
CA GLN A 170 9.64 -13.22 11.24
C GLN A 170 9.65 -13.46 12.74
N PHE A 171 9.52 -14.73 13.13
CA PHE A 171 9.44 -15.17 14.51
C PHE A 171 10.56 -16.16 14.81
N GLY A 172 11.25 -15.94 15.93
CA GLY A 172 12.19 -16.92 16.46
C GLY A 172 11.46 -18.15 17.02
N SER A 173 12.20 -19.21 17.33
CA SER A 173 11.66 -20.47 17.90
C SER A 173 10.86 -20.30 19.19
N GLY A 174 11.06 -19.21 19.93
CA GLY A 174 10.28 -18.86 21.12
C GLY A 174 8.99 -18.07 20.85
N GLY A 175 8.58 -17.91 19.57
CA GLY A 175 7.37 -17.20 19.16
C GLY A 175 7.44 -15.68 19.22
N GLN A 176 8.61 -15.10 19.50
CA GLN A 176 8.79 -13.65 19.55
C GLN A 176 9.21 -13.10 18.19
N PRO A 177 8.65 -11.95 17.74
CA PRO A 177 9.03 -11.36 16.47
C PRO A 177 10.47 -10.85 16.57
N ASN A 178 11.32 -11.30 15.65
CA ASN A 178 12.75 -10.98 15.64
C ASN A 178 13.18 -10.20 14.41
N GLY A 179 12.32 -10.09 13.39
CA GLY A 179 12.53 -9.30 12.18
C GLY A 179 11.31 -9.28 11.28
N GLY A 180 11.52 -8.88 10.04
CA GLY A 180 10.48 -8.90 9.02
C GLY A 180 10.97 -8.38 7.69
N LYS A 181 10.12 -8.53 6.68
CA LYS A 181 10.41 -8.14 5.30
C LYS A 181 9.14 -7.64 4.64
N ILE A 182 9.26 -6.57 3.88
CA ILE A 182 8.20 -6.05 3.02
C ILE A 182 8.65 -6.19 1.58
N SER A 183 7.82 -6.88 0.81
CA SER A 183 7.94 -6.98 -0.64
C SER A 183 6.85 -6.12 -1.28
N ASN A 184 7.26 -5.17 -2.12
CA ASN A 184 6.37 -4.31 -2.90
C ASN A 184 6.22 -4.84 -4.32
N PHE A 185 5.01 -4.70 -4.88
CA PHE A 185 4.70 -5.12 -6.24
C PHE A 185 4.01 -3.99 -7.00
N LEU A 186 4.48 -3.70 -8.21
CA LEU A 186 3.78 -2.89 -9.21
C LEU A 186 3.24 -1.54 -8.67
N LEU A 187 4.14 -0.64 -8.28
CA LEU A 187 3.77 0.77 -8.05
C LEU A 187 3.20 1.37 -9.35
N GLU A 188 2.04 2.03 -9.28
CA GLU A 188 1.41 2.74 -10.40
C GLU A 188 2.17 4.04 -10.71
N LYS A 189 3.36 3.91 -11.32
CA LYS A 189 4.26 5.04 -11.59
C LYS A 189 3.60 6.12 -12.46
N SER A 190 2.71 5.74 -13.38
CA SER A 190 1.97 6.67 -14.24
C SER A 190 1.19 7.73 -13.46
N ARG A 191 0.73 7.41 -12.24
CA ARG A 191 0.01 8.36 -11.36
C ARG A 191 0.80 9.63 -11.05
N VAL A 192 2.14 9.54 -11.03
CA VAL A 192 3.01 10.69 -10.78
C VAL A 192 2.76 11.81 -11.79
N THR A 193 2.49 11.47 -13.04
CA THR A 193 2.42 12.44 -14.15
C THR A 193 1.01 12.63 -14.68
N CYS A 194 0.12 11.65 -14.50
CA CYS A 194 -1.27 11.73 -14.93
C CYS A 194 -2.22 10.92 -14.04
N HIS A 195 -3.45 11.40 -13.86
CA HIS A 195 -4.51 10.68 -13.14
C HIS A 195 -5.89 11.09 -13.68
N ASN A 196 -6.91 10.28 -13.41
CA ASN A 196 -8.26 10.56 -13.89
C ASN A 196 -8.89 11.77 -13.18
N PRO A 197 -9.88 12.44 -13.80
CA PRO A 197 -10.66 13.49 -13.15
C PRO A 197 -11.29 13.00 -11.83
N GLY A 198 -11.25 13.82 -10.79
CA GLY A 198 -11.76 13.48 -9.45
C GLY A 198 -10.79 12.66 -8.58
N GLU A 199 -9.65 12.22 -9.13
CA GLU A 199 -8.57 11.56 -8.40
C GLU A 199 -7.48 12.55 -7.97
N ARG A 200 -6.57 12.08 -7.09
CA ARG A 200 -5.35 12.79 -6.71
C ARG A 200 -4.11 12.02 -7.14
N ASN A 201 -2.98 12.73 -7.14
CA ASN A 201 -1.65 12.14 -7.11
C ASN A 201 -1.38 11.46 -5.75
N PHE A 202 -0.19 10.91 -5.55
CA PHE A 202 0.22 10.32 -4.27
C PHE A 202 0.14 11.32 -3.11
N HIS A 203 -0.24 10.85 -1.94
CA HIS A 203 -0.52 11.71 -0.77
C HIS A 203 0.68 12.58 -0.39
N ILE A 204 1.90 12.04 -0.48
CA ILE A 204 3.13 12.73 -0.08
C ILE A 204 3.30 14.10 -0.75
N PHE A 205 2.89 14.27 -2.01
CA PHE A 205 3.01 15.56 -2.69
C PHE A 205 2.20 16.66 -1.99
N TYR A 206 0.98 16.31 -1.55
CA TYR A 206 0.08 17.22 -0.85
C TYR A 206 0.50 17.39 0.61
N GLN A 207 0.90 16.30 1.27
CA GLN A 207 1.41 16.33 2.64
C GLN A 207 2.64 17.24 2.75
N LEU A 208 3.60 17.14 1.83
CA LEU A 208 4.80 17.96 1.81
C LEU A 208 4.47 19.43 1.53
N ALA A 209 3.71 19.72 0.47
CA ALA A 209 3.37 21.10 0.09
C ALA A 209 2.52 21.83 1.15
N THR A 210 1.68 21.11 1.90
CA THR A 210 0.81 21.72 2.92
C THR A 210 1.41 21.67 4.32
N GLY A 211 1.96 20.53 4.73
CA GLY A 211 2.40 20.24 6.10
C GLY A 211 3.84 20.62 6.45
N ALA A 212 4.70 20.90 5.46
CA ALA A 212 6.06 21.37 5.74
C ALA A 212 6.07 22.72 6.48
N ASN A 213 7.10 22.95 7.29
CA ASN A 213 7.33 24.25 7.90
C ASN A 213 7.82 25.28 6.85
N GLN A 214 7.84 26.56 7.21
CA GLN A 214 8.20 27.62 6.26
C GLN A 214 9.65 27.50 5.76
N GLU A 215 10.57 27.04 6.60
CA GLU A 215 11.98 26.84 6.25
C GLU A 215 12.13 25.79 5.15
N ILE A 216 11.53 24.61 5.33
CA ILE A 216 11.51 23.54 4.33
C ILE A 216 10.80 24.01 3.07
N LYS A 217 9.68 24.73 3.18
CA LYS A 217 8.98 25.26 2.00
C LYS A 217 9.85 26.21 1.19
N THR A 218 10.55 27.13 1.86
CA THR A 218 11.45 28.06 1.18
C THR A 218 12.63 27.33 0.55
N GLU A 219 13.25 26.37 1.24
CA GLU A 219 14.37 25.60 0.69
C GLU A 219 13.97 24.74 -0.52
N LEU A 220 12.76 24.18 -0.51
CA LEU A 220 12.25 23.32 -1.58
C LEU A 220 11.52 24.09 -2.70
N GLY A 221 11.36 25.41 -2.56
CA GLY A 221 10.56 26.23 -3.48
C GLY A 221 9.09 25.81 -3.50
N LEU A 222 8.54 25.40 -2.36
CA LEU A 222 7.15 24.96 -2.24
C LEU A 222 6.20 26.15 -2.13
N THR A 223 5.13 26.11 -2.93
CA THR A 223 4.07 27.12 -2.96
C THR A 223 2.69 26.45 -3.02
N ASP A 224 1.66 27.19 -3.41
CA ASP A 224 0.30 26.70 -3.57
C ASP A 224 0.21 25.52 -4.57
N LEU A 225 -0.74 24.62 -4.31
CA LEU A 225 -0.87 23.34 -5.04
C LEU A 225 -1.20 23.53 -6.53
N ASP A 226 -1.85 24.62 -6.89
CA ASP A 226 -2.27 24.97 -8.25
C ASP A 226 -1.09 25.41 -9.16
N TYR A 227 0.03 25.79 -8.56
CA TYR A 227 1.27 26.06 -9.27
C TYR A 227 1.87 24.80 -9.92
N TYR A 228 1.60 23.60 -9.38
CA TYR A 228 2.22 22.36 -9.84
C TYR A 228 1.34 21.63 -10.85
N GLN A 229 1.85 21.48 -12.07
CA GLN A 229 1.14 20.83 -13.18
C GLN A 229 0.73 19.38 -12.85
N TYR A 230 1.58 18.61 -12.16
CA TYR A 230 1.27 17.24 -11.77
C TYR A 230 0.20 17.11 -10.67
N LEU A 231 -0.24 18.22 -10.07
CA LEU A 231 -1.33 18.25 -9.09
C LEU A 231 -2.61 18.87 -9.66
N SER A 232 -2.53 19.58 -10.79
CA SER A 232 -3.65 20.35 -11.37
C SER A 232 -4.54 19.58 -12.34
N TYR A 233 -4.10 18.43 -12.87
CA TYR A 233 -4.81 17.63 -13.89
C TYR A 233 -6.23 17.16 -13.51
N GLY A 234 -6.62 17.21 -12.22
CA GLY A 234 -7.91 16.69 -11.72
C GLY A 234 -8.86 17.72 -11.11
N GLY A 235 -8.48 19.00 -11.06
CA GLY A 235 -9.32 20.12 -10.60
C GLY A 235 -9.73 20.13 -9.12
N ASN A 236 -9.38 19.10 -8.33
CA ASN A 236 -9.81 18.99 -6.94
C ASN A 236 -8.64 18.64 -6.00
N TYR A 237 -8.03 19.68 -5.41
CA TYR A 237 -6.88 19.56 -4.52
C TYR A 237 -7.26 19.12 -3.11
N ARG A 238 -8.44 19.54 -2.64
CA ARG A 238 -8.91 19.32 -1.27
C ARG A 238 -9.78 18.08 -1.21
N MET A 239 -9.49 17.23 -0.22
CA MET A 239 -10.33 16.10 0.15
C MET A 239 -11.07 16.45 1.44
N ASP A 240 -12.39 16.36 1.42
CA ASP A 240 -13.19 16.53 2.63
C ASP A 240 -12.81 15.44 3.66
N GLY A 241 -12.46 15.88 4.87
CA GLY A 241 -12.08 14.99 5.97
C GLY A 241 -10.61 14.54 5.99
N THR A 242 -9.78 14.93 5.02
CA THR A 242 -8.32 14.70 5.07
C THR A 242 -7.59 15.92 5.58
N ASN A 243 -6.59 15.71 6.45
CA ASN A 243 -5.70 16.76 6.91
C ASN A 243 -4.26 16.41 6.50
N ASP A 244 -3.90 16.79 5.27
CA ASP A 244 -2.58 16.51 4.67
C ASP A 244 -1.43 17.03 5.57
N ALA A 245 -1.63 18.13 6.29
CA ALA A 245 -0.63 18.68 7.20
C ALA A 245 -0.43 17.82 8.47
N ARG A 246 -1.50 17.25 9.01
CA ARG A 246 -1.42 16.27 10.11
C ARG A 246 -0.78 14.97 9.63
N ASP A 247 -1.21 14.48 8.47
CA ASP A 247 -0.70 13.22 7.91
C ASP A 247 0.81 13.33 7.59
N PHE A 248 1.28 14.53 7.20
CA PHE A 248 2.71 14.80 7.07
C PHE A 248 3.50 14.59 8.37
N GLN A 249 2.93 14.93 9.53
CA GLN A 249 3.59 14.69 10.83
C GLN A 249 3.69 13.19 11.14
N GLU A 250 2.68 12.40 10.78
CA GLU A 250 2.74 10.94 10.89
C GLU A 250 3.82 10.38 9.95
N THR A 251 3.95 10.92 8.74
CA THR A 251 5.03 10.55 7.81
C THR A 251 6.42 10.86 8.38
N LEU A 252 6.61 12.05 8.98
CA LEU A 252 7.87 12.41 9.64
C LEU A 252 8.21 11.48 10.81
N LYS A 253 7.21 11.18 11.66
CA LYS A 253 7.35 10.24 12.75
C LYS A 253 7.76 8.85 12.24
N ALA A 254 7.11 8.37 11.18
CA ALA A 254 7.42 7.09 10.58
C ALA A 254 8.84 7.03 10.00
N LEU A 255 9.29 8.08 9.29
CA LEU A 255 10.67 8.20 8.79
C LEU A 255 11.71 8.09 9.92
N ASN A 256 11.45 8.75 11.06
CA ASN A 256 12.32 8.68 12.23
C ASN A 256 12.35 7.25 12.83
N VAL A 257 11.20 6.57 12.92
CA VAL A 257 11.14 5.17 13.40
C VAL A 257 11.94 4.22 12.50
N MET A 258 11.97 4.45 11.19
CA MET A 258 12.82 3.70 10.25
C MET A 258 14.32 4.01 10.41
N GLY A 259 14.70 4.97 11.27
CA GLY A 259 16.07 5.39 11.48
C GLY A 259 16.67 6.18 10.31
N ILE A 260 15.81 6.81 9.49
CA ILE A 260 16.24 7.69 8.40
C ILE A 260 16.66 9.03 9.02
N LYS A 261 17.90 9.44 8.74
CA LYS A 261 18.49 10.66 9.31
C LYS A 261 17.87 11.91 8.69
N ASP A 262 17.88 13.02 9.42
CA ASP A 262 17.31 14.29 8.95
C ASP A 262 17.88 14.75 7.58
N GLU A 263 19.18 14.53 7.33
CA GLU A 263 19.80 14.80 6.03
C GLU A 263 19.18 13.95 4.90
N GLU A 264 18.98 12.65 5.14
CA GLU A 264 18.35 11.73 4.19
C GLU A 264 16.85 12.05 4.02
N VAL A 265 16.15 12.45 5.10
CA VAL A 265 14.76 12.93 5.05
C VAL A 265 14.67 14.15 4.14
N MET A 266 15.60 15.09 4.26
CA MET A 266 15.61 16.26 3.40
C MET A 266 15.91 15.91 1.94
N ASP A 267 16.82 14.97 1.68
CA ASP A 267 17.07 14.47 0.33
C ASP A 267 15.83 13.78 -0.28
N ILE A 268 15.07 13.01 0.52
CA ILE A 268 13.76 12.46 0.10
C ILE A 268 12.82 13.59 -0.32
N PHE A 269 12.68 14.64 0.49
CA PHE A 269 11.79 15.76 0.18
C PHE A 269 12.28 16.60 -1.01
N ARG A 270 13.59 16.74 -1.21
CA ARG A 270 14.16 17.34 -2.43
C ARG A 270 13.76 16.58 -3.67
N LEU A 271 13.77 15.24 -3.64
CA LEU A 271 13.31 14.42 -4.77
C LEU A 271 11.81 14.61 -5.04
N VAL A 272 10.97 14.62 -4.00
CA VAL A 272 9.53 14.84 -4.13
C VAL A 272 9.23 16.23 -4.69
N ALA A 273 9.82 17.29 -4.15
CA ALA A 273 9.65 18.66 -4.64
C ALA A 273 10.25 18.83 -6.04
N GLY A 274 11.39 18.20 -6.32
CA GLY A 274 12.03 18.22 -7.63
C GLY A 274 11.14 17.63 -8.72
N ILE A 275 10.40 16.56 -8.42
CA ILE A 275 9.39 15.99 -9.33
C ILE A 275 8.26 16.98 -9.59
N LEU A 276 7.76 17.68 -8.57
CA LEU A 276 6.71 18.69 -8.72
C LEU A 276 7.16 19.83 -9.65
N HIS A 277 8.35 20.38 -9.42
CA HIS A 277 8.91 21.43 -10.28
C HIS A 277 9.24 20.93 -11.68
N LEU A 278 9.71 19.69 -11.82
CA LEU A 278 9.99 19.07 -13.12
C LEU A 278 8.74 19.07 -14.00
N GLY A 279 7.56 18.81 -13.43
CA GLY A 279 6.28 18.83 -14.16
C GLY A 279 5.88 20.19 -14.73
N ASN A 280 6.45 21.28 -14.21
CA ASN A 280 6.19 22.64 -14.69
C ASN A 280 7.00 23.01 -15.94
N ILE A 281 8.03 22.23 -16.29
CA ILE A 281 8.83 22.48 -17.49
C ILE A 281 7.95 22.22 -18.72
N GLN A 282 7.77 23.28 -19.52
CA GLN A 282 7.07 23.25 -20.80
C GLN A 282 8.05 23.35 -21.96
N PHE A 283 7.66 22.83 -23.11
CA PHE A 283 8.45 22.83 -24.32
C PHE A 283 7.74 23.63 -25.41
N ALA A 284 8.51 24.42 -26.15
CA ALA A 284 8.07 25.12 -27.34
C ALA A 284 8.61 24.43 -28.58
N GLU A 285 7.86 24.52 -29.67
CA GLU A 285 8.29 24.02 -30.98
C GLU A 285 9.18 25.05 -31.68
N ASN A 286 10.30 24.59 -32.22
CA ASN A 286 11.19 25.36 -33.08
C ASN A 286 11.55 24.54 -34.32
N GLY A 287 10.85 24.80 -35.43
CA GLY A 287 10.87 23.91 -36.58
C GLY A 287 10.17 22.60 -36.24
N ASN A 288 10.90 21.48 -36.32
CA ASN A 288 10.41 20.15 -35.93
C ASN A 288 11.00 19.67 -34.58
N TYR A 289 11.71 20.55 -33.87
CA TYR A 289 12.47 20.21 -32.67
C TYR A 289 11.91 20.93 -31.45
N SER A 290 12.09 20.32 -30.28
CA SER A 290 11.74 20.89 -29.00
C SER A 290 12.81 21.85 -28.50
N GLN A 291 12.37 22.90 -27.82
CA GLN A 291 13.21 23.74 -26.97
C GLN A 291 12.47 23.99 -25.65
N ILE A 292 13.21 24.26 -24.58
CA ILE A 292 12.60 24.67 -23.30
C ILE A 292 11.90 26.02 -23.51
N ALA A 293 10.61 26.09 -23.17
CA ALA A 293 9.79 27.29 -23.38
C ALA A 293 10.24 28.46 -22.49
N ASP A 294 10.52 28.17 -21.23
CA ASP A 294 11.10 29.12 -20.27
C ASP A 294 12.14 28.40 -19.40
N LYS A 295 13.38 28.88 -19.49
CA LYS A 295 14.54 28.28 -18.83
C LYS A 295 14.51 28.46 -17.32
N GLN A 296 13.74 29.41 -16.79
CA GLN A 296 13.63 29.62 -15.33
C GLN A 296 13.05 28.39 -14.63
N PHE A 297 12.16 27.64 -15.29
CA PHE A 297 11.60 26.40 -14.74
C PHE A 297 12.61 25.24 -14.64
N LEU A 298 13.84 25.41 -15.16
CA LEU A 298 14.92 24.44 -14.96
C LEU A 298 15.65 24.65 -13.62
N GLU A 299 15.60 25.85 -13.05
CA GLU A 299 16.45 26.24 -11.91
C GLU A 299 16.15 25.42 -10.65
N PHE A 300 14.87 25.35 -10.24
CA PHE A 300 14.48 24.57 -9.07
C PHE A 300 14.73 23.05 -9.23
N PRO A 301 14.31 22.38 -10.31
CA PRO A 301 14.63 20.98 -10.52
C PRO A 301 16.14 20.70 -10.52
N ALA A 302 16.93 21.55 -11.19
CA ALA A 302 18.38 21.42 -11.22
C ALA A 302 19.01 21.57 -9.83
N TYR A 303 18.58 22.58 -9.07
CA TYR A 303 19.01 22.80 -7.68
C TYR A 303 18.67 21.61 -6.77
N LEU A 304 17.43 21.12 -6.82
CA LEU A 304 16.95 20.04 -5.95
C LEU A 304 17.57 18.69 -6.28
N PHE A 305 17.78 18.40 -7.57
CA PHE A 305 18.48 17.19 -8.02
C PHE A 305 20.01 17.31 -7.98
N ARG A 306 20.54 18.50 -7.67
CA ARG A 306 21.97 18.81 -7.64
C ARG A 306 22.69 18.48 -8.95
N ILE A 307 22.07 18.88 -10.06
CA ILE A 307 22.61 18.76 -11.42
C ILE A 307 22.63 20.15 -12.06
N SER A 308 23.31 20.29 -13.20
CA SER A 308 23.27 21.55 -13.93
C SER A 308 21.95 21.71 -14.72
N ALA A 309 21.46 22.95 -14.83
CA ALA A 309 20.27 23.24 -15.63
C ALA A 309 20.49 22.93 -17.12
N GLU A 310 21.73 23.08 -17.60
CA GLU A 310 22.13 22.75 -18.97
C GLU A 310 22.10 21.23 -19.20
N GLN A 311 22.61 20.44 -18.25
CA GLN A 311 22.56 18.98 -18.30
C GLN A 311 21.11 18.48 -18.29
N LEU A 312 20.27 19.05 -17.42
CA LEU A 312 18.85 18.73 -17.38
C LEU A 312 18.17 19.11 -18.70
N SER A 313 18.39 20.34 -19.19
CA SER A 313 17.82 20.80 -20.46
C SER A 313 18.23 19.89 -21.62
N HIS A 314 19.51 19.54 -21.72
CA HIS A 314 20.03 18.65 -22.76
C HIS A 314 19.31 17.30 -22.72
N LYS A 315 19.30 16.62 -21.56
CA LYS A 315 18.66 15.31 -21.43
C LYS A 315 17.15 15.31 -21.64
N LEU A 316 16.47 16.44 -21.43
CA LEU A 316 15.02 16.55 -21.70
C LEU A 316 14.70 16.72 -23.19
N ILE A 317 15.55 17.41 -23.96
CA ILE A 317 15.29 17.75 -25.36
C ILE A 317 16.11 16.91 -26.36
N SER A 318 17.07 16.11 -25.90
CA SER A 318 17.90 15.28 -26.76
C SER A 318 18.05 13.86 -26.21
N ARG A 319 18.35 12.94 -27.13
CA ARG A 319 18.82 11.59 -26.81
C ARG A 319 20.13 11.33 -27.51
N GLU A 320 20.99 10.60 -26.83
CA GLU A 320 22.30 10.22 -27.33
C GLU A 320 22.19 8.88 -28.07
N PHE A 321 22.64 8.81 -29.31
CA PHE A 321 22.61 7.61 -30.14
C PHE A 321 24.03 7.15 -30.46
N GLU A 322 24.42 5.99 -29.93
CA GLU A 322 25.66 5.34 -30.32
C GLU A 322 25.46 4.55 -31.62
N SER A 323 26.06 5.03 -32.71
CA SER A 323 26.18 4.30 -33.96
C SER A 323 27.50 3.53 -33.97
N LYS A 324 27.43 2.21 -34.13
CA LYS A 324 28.61 1.37 -34.34
C LYS A 324 28.74 1.05 -35.83
N TRP A 325 29.78 1.58 -36.45
CA TRP A 325 30.13 1.26 -37.84
C TRP A 325 31.54 0.66 -37.87
N GLY A 326 31.62 -0.67 -38.04
CA GLY A 326 32.88 -1.41 -37.96
C GLY A 326 33.50 -1.37 -36.55
N SER A 327 34.78 -0.99 -36.45
CA SER A 327 35.52 -0.89 -35.18
C SER A 327 35.35 0.46 -34.45
N GLN A 328 34.61 1.42 -35.02
CA GLN A 328 34.45 2.77 -34.46
C GLN A 328 33.02 2.96 -33.92
N SER A 329 32.92 3.53 -32.71
CA SER A 329 31.67 3.99 -32.12
C SER A 329 31.61 5.52 -32.18
N GLU A 330 30.63 6.07 -32.90
CA GLU A 330 30.31 7.50 -32.85
C GLU A 330 29.03 7.72 -32.05
N SER A 331 29.05 8.72 -31.16
CA SER A 331 27.87 9.15 -30.40
C SER A 331 27.32 10.44 -31.02
N VAL A 332 26.02 10.43 -31.37
CA VAL A 332 25.34 11.58 -31.98
C VAL A 332 24.15 11.99 -31.12
N ASP A 333 24.05 13.28 -30.80
CA ASP A 333 22.89 13.85 -30.13
C ASP A 333 21.76 14.09 -31.13
N VAL A 334 20.62 13.45 -30.91
CA VAL A 334 19.39 13.63 -31.68
C VAL A 334 18.43 14.49 -30.87
N THR A 335 18.10 15.68 -31.40
CA THR A 335 17.09 16.56 -30.78
C THR A 335 15.70 15.98 -30.98
N LEU A 336 14.91 15.94 -29.91
CA LEU A 336 13.56 15.41 -29.84
C LEU A 336 12.53 16.45 -30.31
N ASN A 337 11.38 15.99 -30.77
CA ASN A 337 10.21 16.87 -30.94
C ASN A 337 9.53 17.17 -29.58
N VAL A 338 8.55 18.08 -29.56
CA VAL A 338 7.87 18.51 -28.32
C VAL A 338 7.20 17.35 -27.58
N GLU A 339 6.51 16.46 -28.30
CA GLU A 339 5.81 15.31 -27.71
C GLU A 339 6.79 14.34 -27.06
N GLN A 340 7.90 14.05 -27.74
CA GLN A 340 8.98 13.21 -27.22
C GLN A 340 9.64 13.82 -25.98
N ALA A 341 9.87 15.15 -25.96
CA ALA A 341 10.44 15.83 -24.81
C ALA A 341 9.50 15.78 -23.58
N LEU A 342 8.19 15.92 -23.80
CA LEU A 342 7.18 15.71 -22.76
C LEU A 342 7.24 14.27 -22.21
N TYR A 343 7.30 13.26 -23.08
CA TYR A 343 7.45 11.87 -22.62
C TYR A 343 8.75 11.64 -21.86
N THR A 344 9.87 12.27 -22.26
CA THR A 344 11.15 12.16 -21.56
C THR A 344 11.09 12.77 -20.17
N ARG A 345 10.50 13.97 -20.03
CA ARG A 345 10.26 14.63 -18.73
C ARG A 345 9.42 13.74 -17.82
N ASP A 346 8.32 13.22 -18.33
CA ASP A 346 7.41 12.36 -17.57
C ASP A 346 8.07 11.02 -17.21
N ALA A 347 8.85 10.44 -18.12
CA ALA A 347 9.61 9.22 -17.85
C ALA A 347 10.63 9.42 -16.72
N LEU A 348 11.34 10.55 -16.72
CA LEU A 348 12.27 10.91 -15.66
C LEU A 348 11.54 11.05 -14.31
N ALA A 349 10.43 11.79 -14.27
CA ALA A 349 9.63 11.95 -13.05
C ALA A 349 9.17 10.60 -12.47
N LYS A 350 8.65 9.71 -13.33
CA LYS A 350 8.21 8.36 -12.96
C LYS A 350 9.36 7.49 -12.44
N ASP A 351 10.53 7.57 -13.08
CA ASP A 351 11.69 6.75 -12.68
C ASP A 351 12.28 7.23 -11.34
N ILE A 352 12.41 8.54 -11.13
CA ILE A 352 12.84 9.11 -9.84
C ILE A 352 11.90 8.66 -8.73
N TYR A 353 10.59 8.82 -8.93
CA TYR A 353 9.59 8.45 -7.91
C TYR A 353 9.63 6.96 -7.58
N ALA A 354 9.74 6.10 -8.60
CA ALA A 354 9.82 4.66 -8.41
C ALA A 354 11.07 4.24 -7.63
N ARG A 355 12.23 4.81 -7.97
CA ARG A 355 13.48 4.53 -7.25
C ARG A 355 13.44 5.05 -5.82
N LEU A 356 12.80 6.20 -5.59
CA LEU A 356 12.56 6.73 -4.26
C LEU A 356 11.69 5.78 -3.44
N PHE A 357 10.59 5.27 -4.02
CA PHE A 357 9.75 4.29 -3.35
C PHE A 357 10.50 3.00 -3.02
N ASP A 358 11.26 2.45 -3.96
CA ASP A 358 12.10 1.27 -3.74
C ASP A 358 13.16 1.52 -2.65
N TYR A 359 13.72 2.74 -2.58
CA TYR A 359 14.64 3.14 -1.53
C TYR A 359 13.96 3.16 -0.15
N LEU A 360 12.73 3.69 -0.04
CA LEU A 360 11.97 3.68 1.20
C LEU A 360 11.68 2.24 1.66
N VAL A 361 11.26 1.37 0.75
CA VAL A 361 11.06 -0.06 1.05
C VAL A 361 12.36 -0.72 1.53
N LYS A 362 13.50 -0.42 0.91
CA LYS A 362 14.81 -0.88 1.38
C LYS A 362 15.13 -0.39 2.79
N LYS A 363 14.87 0.89 3.11
CA LYS A 363 15.10 1.45 4.45
C LYS A 363 14.23 0.77 5.50
N VAL A 364 12.95 0.55 5.19
CA VAL A 364 12.03 -0.20 6.04
C VAL A 364 12.56 -1.61 6.30
N ASN A 365 12.98 -2.32 5.25
CA ASN A 365 13.55 -3.67 5.38
C ASN A 365 14.84 -3.69 6.19
N SER A 366 15.75 -2.73 5.99
CA SER A 366 16.96 -2.60 6.81
C SER A 366 16.66 -2.34 8.29
N ALA A 367 15.55 -1.65 8.61
CA ALA A 367 15.13 -1.41 9.99
C ALA A 367 14.56 -2.67 10.68
N MET A 368 14.10 -3.66 9.91
CA MET A 368 13.56 -4.94 10.38
C MET A 368 14.50 -6.13 10.18
N GLU A 369 15.71 -5.91 9.65
CA GLU A 369 16.62 -6.99 9.28
C GLU A 369 17.01 -7.85 10.49
N THR A 370 16.90 -9.17 10.32
CA THR A 370 17.37 -10.16 11.28
C THR A 370 18.26 -11.19 10.60
N LYS A 371 19.23 -11.71 11.35
CA LYS A 371 20.16 -12.77 10.91
C LYS A 371 19.75 -14.16 11.42
N THR A 372 18.62 -14.23 12.11
CA THR A 372 18.15 -15.44 12.77
C THR A 372 17.04 -16.05 11.95
N ASP A 373 17.24 -17.29 11.52
CA ASP A 373 16.20 -18.07 10.86
C ASP A 373 15.00 -18.28 11.79
N GLY A 374 13.83 -18.44 11.20
CA GLY A 374 12.59 -18.51 11.94
C GLY A 374 11.40 -18.85 11.05
N TYR A 375 10.22 -18.88 11.67
CA TYR A 375 8.96 -19.02 10.97
C TYR A 375 8.42 -17.65 10.60
N GLU A 376 7.56 -17.62 9.59
CA GLU A 376 7.04 -16.37 9.06
C GLU A 376 5.52 -16.35 9.08
N ILE A 377 4.96 -15.20 9.41
CA ILE A 377 3.56 -14.89 9.13
C ILE A 377 3.53 -13.88 8.00
N GLY A 378 3.11 -14.35 6.83
CA GLY A 378 2.89 -13.55 5.64
C GLY A 378 1.49 -12.93 5.61
N ILE A 379 1.41 -11.64 5.30
CA ILE A 379 0.16 -10.91 5.14
C ILE A 379 0.18 -10.27 3.75
N LEU A 380 -0.65 -10.80 2.86
CA LEU A 380 -0.78 -10.29 1.50
C LEU A 380 -1.91 -9.28 1.41
N ASP A 381 -1.55 -8.00 1.28
CA ASP A 381 -2.44 -6.86 1.05
C ASP A 381 -2.15 -6.27 -0.33
N ILE A 382 -2.89 -6.73 -1.34
CA ILE A 382 -2.76 -6.23 -2.71
C ILE A 382 -3.87 -5.22 -3.04
N TYR A 383 -3.67 -4.47 -4.11
CA TYR A 383 -4.73 -3.66 -4.72
C TYR A 383 -5.98 -4.51 -5.01
N GLY A 384 -7.15 -3.89 -4.86
CA GLY A 384 -8.40 -4.57 -5.22
C GLY A 384 -8.60 -4.65 -6.72
N PHE A 385 -9.56 -5.45 -7.15
CA PHE A 385 -10.05 -5.41 -8.53
C PHE A 385 -10.58 -4.00 -8.88
N GLU A 386 -10.24 -3.50 -10.07
CA GLU A 386 -10.60 -2.14 -10.51
C GLU A 386 -11.24 -2.13 -11.89
N ILE A 387 -12.32 -1.37 -12.04
CA ILE A 387 -12.99 -1.12 -13.31
C ILE A 387 -13.34 0.37 -13.37
N PHE A 388 -12.69 1.10 -14.27
CA PHE A 388 -12.97 2.50 -14.57
C PHE A 388 -13.54 2.66 -15.99
N GLU A 389 -13.97 3.87 -16.33
CA GLU A 389 -14.39 4.18 -17.71
C GLU A 389 -13.26 3.98 -18.73
N LYS A 390 -12.02 4.29 -18.33
CA LYS A 390 -10.80 4.03 -19.11
C LYS A 390 -9.85 3.19 -18.27
N ASN A 391 -9.51 2.01 -18.77
CA ASN A 391 -8.58 1.08 -18.12
C ASN A 391 -7.29 1.00 -18.94
N GLY A 392 -6.14 1.19 -18.29
CA GLY A 392 -4.82 1.10 -18.89
C GLY A 392 -4.15 -0.26 -18.67
N PHE A 393 -2.84 -0.31 -18.96
CA PHE A 393 -2.01 -1.49 -18.70
C PHE A 393 -1.93 -1.80 -17.20
N GLU A 394 -1.97 -0.78 -16.36
CA GLU A 394 -1.92 -0.89 -14.91
C GLU A 394 -3.15 -1.62 -14.36
N GLN A 395 -4.36 -1.27 -14.82
CA GLN A 395 -5.58 -2.00 -14.46
C GLN A 395 -5.54 -3.44 -14.95
N PHE A 396 -4.98 -3.71 -16.15
CA PHE A 396 -4.78 -5.08 -16.62
C PHE A 396 -3.88 -5.87 -15.67
N CYS A 397 -2.71 -5.35 -15.29
CA CYS A 397 -1.83 -6.02 -14.33
C CYS A 397 -2.52 -6.24 -12.98
N ILE A 398 -3.26 -5.23 -12.49
CA ILE A 398 -3.98 -5.28 -11.22
C ILE A 398 -5.03 -6.40 -11.22
N ASN A 399 -5.88 -6.43 -12.25
CA ASN A 399 -6.94 -7.41 -12.36
C ASN A 399 -6.40 -8.80 -12.65
N PHE A 400 -5.33 -8.93 -13.44
CA PHE A 400 -4.67 -10.21 -13.69
C PHE A 400 -4.12 -10.85 -12.40
N VAL A 401 -3.47 -10.07 -11.54
CA VAL A 401 -2.99 -10.57 -10.25
C VAL A 401 -4.14 -10.99 -9.34
N ASN A 402 -5.24 -10.22 -9.30
CA ASN A 402 -6.44 -10.61 -8.56
C ASN A 402 -7.04 -11.93 -9.07
N GLU A 403 -7.11 -12.11 -10.39
CA GLU A 403 -7.58 -13.36 -11.01
C GLU A 403 -6.69 -14.55 -10.63
N LYS A 404 -5.36 -14.36 -10.61
CA LYS A 404 -4.43 -15.40 -10.18
C LYS A 404 -4.55 -15.76 -8.71
N LEU A 405 -4.77 -14.79 -7.84
CA LEU A 405 -5.03 -15.08 -6.42
C LEU A 405 -6.36 -15.82 -6.22
N GLN A 406 -7.40 -15.43 -6.96
CA GLN A 406 -8.68 -16.14 -6.94
C GLN A 406 -8.52 -17.60 -7.40
N GLN A 407 -7.73 -17.83 -8.45
CA GLN A 407 -7.40 -19.18 -8.91
C GLN A 407 -6.69 -20.00 -7.82
N ILE A 408 -5.66 -19.43 -7.18
CA ILE A 408 -4.92 -20.09 -6.09
C ILE A 408 -5.87 -20.43 -4.93
N PHE A 409 -6.74 -19.50 -4.54
CA PHE A 409 -7.73 -19.73 -3.50
C PHE A 409 -8.62 -20.94 -3.81
N ILE A 410 -9.20 -20.99 -5.01
CA ILE A 410 -10.04 -22.11 -5.47
C ILE A 410 -9.26 -23.44 -5.41
N GLU A 411 -8.03 -23.46 -5.91
CA GLU A 411 -7.19 -24.67 -5.92
C GLU A 411 -6.87 -25.16 -4.50
N LEU A 412 -6.58 -24.25 -3.56
CA LEU A 412 -6.29 -24.58 -2.17
C LEU A 412 -7.54 -25.09 -1.44
N THR A 413 -8.69 -24.43 -1.60
CA THR A 413 -9.96 -24.87 -1.02
C THR A 413 -10.32 -26.28 -1.50
N LEU A 414 -10.25 -26.54 -2.81
CA LEU A 414 -10.54 -27.86 -3.37
C LEU A 414 -9.58 -28.94 -2.86
N LYS A 415 -8.28 -28.63 -2.71
CA LYS A 415 -7.31 -29.58 -2.14
C LYS A 415 -7.60 -29.90 -0.68
N ALA A 416 -7.92 -28.89 0.13
CA ALA A 416 -8.27 -29.08 1.55
C ALA A 416 -9.51 -29.98 1.70
N GLU A 417 -10.54 -29.75 0.90
CA GLU A 417 -11.74 -30.60 0.88
C GLU A 417 -11.44 -32.04 0.45
N GLN A 418 -10.58 -32.24 -0.54
CA GLN A 418 -10.18 -33.58 -0.98
C GLN A 418 -9.41 -34.34 0.11
N ILE A 419 -8.55 -33.66 0.87
CA ILE A 419 -7.81 -34.26 1.99
C ILE A 419 -8.78 -34.65 3.11
N ASN A 420 -9.69 -33.75 3.50
CA ASN A 420 -10.71 -34.02 4.52
C ASN A 420 -11.62 -35.19 4.13
N SER A 421 -12.06 -35.25 2.87
CA SER A 421 -12.86 -36.35 2.33
C SER A 421 -12.12 -37.70 2.40
N LYS A 422 -10.80 -37.72 2.20
CA LYS A 422 -9.97 -38.92 2.33
C LYS A 422 -9.75 -39.35 3.77
N LEU A 423 -9.66 -38.41 4.73
CA LEU A 423 -9.53 -38.69 6.16
C LEU A 423 -10.84 -39.15 6.80
N SER A 424 -11.99 -38.74 6.23
CA SER A 424 -13.32 -39.16 6.66
C SER A 424 -13.77 -40.53 6.15
N LYS A 425 -12.97 -41.17 5.28
CA LYS A 425 -13.16 -42.53 4.76
C LYS A 425 -12.14 -43.46 5.39
#